data_AF-A0A1B0DGC3-F1
#
_entry.id   AF-A0A1B0DGC3-F1
#
_cell.length_a   1.000
_cell.length_b   1.000
_cell.length_c   1.000
_cell.angle_alpha   90.00
_cell.angle_beta   90.00
_cell.angle_gamma   90.00
#
_symmetry.space_group_name_H-M   'P 1'
#
loop_
_entity.id
_entity.type
_entity.pdbx_description
1 polymer ?
#
loop_
_entity_poly.entity_id
_entity_poly.type
_entity_poly.pdbx_seq_one_letter_code
_entity_poly.pdbx_strand_id
1 'polypeptide(L)'
;TAERPGKGDGNDLTPNPRKLNNIGKELDKLGRIINDMTPVSELPFNVRPKTRKEKNKLASRACRLKKKAQHEANKIKLFGLEHEHKRLINGLQQLKQVLIVKCSKPVSDNTEESSQQIDKIVKSATKVKIAGSSTEFVNKILDRVKAGDPNGGLDEL
;
A
#
# COMPACT_ATOMS: atom_id res chain seq x y z
N THR A 1 -28.90 -18.60 21.81
CA THR A 1 -28.44 -17.99 20.54
C THR A 1 -26.94 -17.84 20.60
N ALA A 2 -26.20 -18.69 19.90
CA ALA A 2 -24.73 -18.72 19.97
C ALA A 2 -24.15 -17.54 19.18
N GLU A 3 -23.45 -16.63 19.88
CA GLU A 3 -22.66 -15.58 19.27
C GLU A 3 -21.52 -16.19 18.45
N ARG A 4 -21.42 -15.83 17.16
CA ARG A 4 -20.28 -16.18 16.33
C ARG A 4 -19.13 -15.22 16.64
N PRO A 5 -17.99 -15.67 17.18
CA PRO A 5 -16.80 -14.84 17.26
C PRO A 5 -16.14 -14.85 15.88
N GLY A 6 -16.43 -13.84 15.05
CA GLY A 6 -15.92 -13.85 13.68
C GLY A 6 -16.36 -12.69 12.80
N LYS A 7 -16.55 -11.50 13.37
CA LYS A 7 -16.82 -10.27 12.61
C LYS A 7 -15.84 -9.17 13.03
N GLY A 8 -14.54 -9.49 12.97
CA GLY A 8 -13.47 -8.57 13.33
C GLY A 8 -12.88 -7.88 12.09
N ASP A 9 -12.79 -6.54 12.13
CA ASP A 9 -11.88 -5.67 11.36
C ASP A 9 -11.88 -5.73 9.83
N GLY A 10 -12.91 -6.27 9.19
CA GLY A 10 -13.03 -6.18 7.72
C GLY A 10 -13.13 -4.76 7.16
N ASN A 11 -13.42 -3.78 8.03
CA ASN A 11 -13.66 -2.38 7.67
C ASN A 11 -12.58 -1.42 8.20
N ASP A 12 -11.57 -1.92 8.92
CA ASP A 12 -10.45 -1.09 9.33
C ASP A 12 -9.54 -0.85 8.11
N LEU A 13 -9.56 0.36 7.59
CA LEU A 13 -8.76 0.77 6.43
C LEU A 13 -7.43 1.41 6.84
N THR A 14 -7.09 1.40 8.13
CA THR A 14 -5.87 2.02 8.64
C THR A 14 -4.64 1.28 8.10
N PRO A 15 -3.71 1.97 7.40
CA PRO A 15 -2.51 1.34 6.87
C PRO A 15 -1.56 0.93 8.02
N ASN A 16 -0.98 -0.27 7.95
CA ASN A 16 0.00 -0.73 8.93
C ASN A 16 1.25 -1.33 8.24
N PRO A 17 2.23 -0.48 7.88
CA PRO A 17 3.46 -0.90 7.21
C PRO A 17 4.27 -1.95 7.99
N ARG A 18 4.35 -1.81 9.30
CA ARG A 18 5.06 -2.76 10.18
C ARG A 18 4.43 -4.15 10.13
N LYS A 19 3.10 -4.23 10.15
CA LYS A 19 2.36 -5.48 10.04
C LYS A 19 2.62 -6.15 8.70
N LEU A 20 2.58 -5.40 7.59
CA LEU A 20 2.92 -5.92 6.27
C LEU A 20 4.34 -6.47 6.21
N ASN A 21 5.33 -5.73 6.73
CA ASN A 21 6.73 -6.17 6.78
C ASN A 21 6.91 -7.48 7.57
N ASN A 22 6.24 -7.60 8.73
CA ASN A 22 6.30 -8.81 9.56
C ASN A 22 5.68 -10.03 8.86
N ILE A 23 4.54 -9.84 8.18
CA ILE A 23 3.93 -10.92 7.36
C ILE A 23 4.89 -11.33 6.24
N GLY A 24 5.58 -10.38 5.60
CA GLY A 24 6.61 -10.64 4.61
C GLY A 24 7.74 -11.54 5.14
N LYS A 25 8.31 -11.20 6.31
CA LYS A 25 9.34 -12.02 6.97
C LYS A 25 8.86 -13.44 7.28
N GLU A 26 7.60 -13.60 7.70
CA GLU A 26 7.02 -14.91 7.98
C GLU A 26 6.80 -15.73 6.69
N LEU A 27 6.38 -15.08 5.61
CA LEU A 27 6.27 -15.70 4.28
C LEU A 27 7.63 -16.19 3.79
N ASP A 28 8.68 -15.38 3.91
CA ASP A 28 10.04 -15.77 3.53
C ASP A 28 10.52 -16.99 4.34
N LYS A 29 10.25 -17.00 5.65
CA LYS A 29 10.57 -18.14 6.51
C LYS A 29 9.82 -19.41 6.09
N LEU A 30 8.53 -19.32 5.79
CA LEU A 30 7.76 -20.48 5.32
C LEU A 30 8.23 -20.95 3.95
N GLY A 31 8.56 -20.03 3.04
CA GLY A 31 9.10 -20.35 1.72
C GLY A 31 10.39 -21.15 1.82
N ARG A 32 11.33 -20.71 2.67
CA ARG A 32 12.57 -21.45 2.96
C ARG A 32 12.29 -22.84 3.50
N ILE A 33 11.50 -22.96 4.56
CA ILE A 33 11.16 -24.26 5.16
C ILE A 33 10.55 -25.21 4.12
N ILE A 34 9.60 -24.74 3.30
CA ILE A 34 8.94 -25.57 2.28
C ILE A 34 9.92 -26.04 1.20
N ASN A 35 10.86 -25.17 0.80
CA ASN A 35 11.87 -25.47 -0.21
C ASN A 35 12.97 -26.41 0.33
N ASP A 36 13.30 -26.31 1.61
CA ASP A 36 14.30 -27.15 2.28
C ASP A 36 13.76 -28.57 2.59
N MET A 37 12.45 -28.80 2.51
CA MET A 37 11.86 -30.12 2.70
C MET A 37 12.25 -31.06 1.55
N THR A 38 12.73 -32.25 1.89
CA THR A 38 12.98 -33.33 0.93
C THR A 38 11.74 -33.60 0.07
N PRO A 39 11.87 -33.72 -1.26
CA PRO A 39 10.78 -34.09 -2.13
C PRO A 39 10.11 -35.39 -1.68
N VAL A 40 8.79 -35.38 -1.60
CA VAL A 40 8.01 -36.54 -1.12
C VAL A 40 8.28 -37.80 -1.95
N SER A 41 8.62 -37.64 -3.24
CA SER A 41 9.00 -38.73 -4.15
C SER A 41 10.23 -39.50 -3.69
N GLU A 42 11.17 -38.84 -3.02
CA GLU A 42 12.46 -39.39 -2.60
C GLU A 42 12.41 -40.04 -1.22
N LEU A 43 11.29 -39.91 -0.50
CA LEU A 43 11.14 -40.43 0.85
C LEU A 43 10.65 -41.89 0.87
N PRO A 44 10.95 -42.68 1.92
CA PRO A 44 10.36 -44.01 2.13
C PRO A 44 8.82 -43.99 2.24
N PHE A 45 8.13 -45.01 1.71
CA PHE A 45 6.66 -45.03 1.61
C PHE A 45 5.92 -44.81 2.94
N ASN A 46 6.44 -45.33 4.05
CA ASN A 46 5.85 -45.22 5.37
C ASN A 46 5.85 -43.79 5.94
N VAL A 47 6.78 -42.92 5.52
CA VAL A 47 6.87 -41.52 6.00
C VAL A 47 6.19 -40.52 5.05
N ARG A 48 5.99 -40.87 3.78
CA ARG A 48 5.34 -39.99 2.77
C ARG A 48 4.01 -39.39 3.24
N PRO A 49 3.08 -40.12 3.89
CA PRO A 49 1.83 -39.52 4.36
C PRO A 49 2.03 -38.39 5.36
N LYS A 50 2.97 -38.55 6.32
CA LYS A 50 3.27 -37.53 7.34
C LYS A 50 3.88 -36.29 6.69
N THR A 51 4.88 -36.46 5.83
CA THR A 51 5.54 -35.33 5.15
C THR A 51 4.58 -34.56 4.24
N ARG A 52 3.70 -35.25 3.49
CA ARG A 52 2.68 -34.57 2.67
C ARG A 52 1.74 -33.71 3.52
N LYS A 53 1.29 -34.25 4.66
CA LYS A 53 0.40 -33.53 5.59
C LYS A 53 1.07 -32.26 6.13
N GLU A 54 2.35 -32.35 6.48
CA GLU A 54 3.13 -31.21 6.97
C GLU A 54 3.40 -30.17 5.87
N LYS A 55 3.83 -30.59 4.68
CA LYS A 55 4.02 -29.70 3.53
C LYS A 55 2.73 -28.95 3.16
N ASN A 56 1.59 -29.65 3.14
CA ASN A 56 0.28 -29.03 2.90
C ASN A 56 -0.13 -28.04 4.00
N LYS A 57 0.19 -28.33 5.26
CA LYS A 57 -0.05 -27.41 6.38
C LYS A 57 0.74 -26.11 6.22
N LEU A 58 2.02 -26.19 5.86
CA LEU A 58 2.88 -25.03 5.63
C LEU A 58 2.41 -24.23 4.41
N ALA A 59 2.10 -24.90 3.29
CA ALA A 59 1.60 -24.25 2.09
C ALA A 59 0.26 -23.53 2.34
N SER A 60 -0.66 -24.15 3.09
CA SER A 60 -1.93 -23.53 3.47
C SER A 60 -1.72 -22.28 4.32
N ARG A 61 -0.77 -22.30 5.26
CA ARG A 61 -0.40 -21.12 6.07
C ARG A 61 0.18 -20.02 5.20
N ALA A 62 1.12 -20.34 4.30
CA ALA A 62 1.71 -19.37 3.38
C ALA A 62 0.64 -18.72 2.48
N CYS A 63 -0.30 -19.50 1.95
CA CYS A 63 -1.42 -18.97 1.17
C CYS A 63 -2.28 -17.97 1.97
N ARG A 64 -2.64 -18.31 3.20
CA ARG A 64 -3.40 -17.40 4.08
C ARG A 64 -2.64 -16.11 4.39
N LEU A 65 -1.34 -16.20 4.66
CA LEU A 65 -0.49 -15.05 4.91
C LEU A 65 -0.34 -14.17 3.67
N LYS A 66 -0.22 -14.75 2.47
CA LYS A 66 -0.19 -14.02 1.21
C LYS A 66 -1.46 -13.18 1.02
N LYS A 67 -2.63 -13.75 1.32
CA LYS A 67 -3.91 -13.01 1.29
C LYS A 67 -3.93 -11.87 2.30
N LYS A 68 -3.41 -12.08 3.51
CA LYS A 68 -3.28 -11.03 4.53
C LYS A 68 -2.31 -9.92 4.10
N ALA A 69 -1.14 -10.28 3.57
CA ALA A 69 -0.16 -9.32 3.05
C ALA A 69 -0.75 -8.47 1.93
N GLN A 70 -1.48 -9.09 1.00
CA GLN A 70 -2.15 -8.37 -0.07
C GLN A 70 -3.18 -7.37 0.49
N HIS A 71 -3.95 -7.76 1.51
CA HIS A 71 -4.91 -6.88 2.14
C HIS A 71 -4.22 -5.68 2.82
N GLU A 72 -3.17 -5.91 3.62
CA GLU A 72 -2.42 -4.82 4.27
C GLU A 72 -1.73 -3.90 3.24
N ALA A 73 -1.20 -4.46 2.15
CA ALA A 73 -0.65 -3.67 1.05
C ALA A 73 -1.72 -2.79 0.38
N ASN A 74 -2.93 -3.32 0.19
CA ASN A 74 -4.04 -2.54 -0.37
C ASN A 74 -4.47 -1.39 0.54
N LYS A 75 -4.42 -1.53 1.88
CA LYS A 75 -4.67 -0.42 2.80
C LYS A 75 -3.67 0.72 2.60
N ILE A 76 -2.38 0.38 2.47
CA ILE A 76 -1.32 1.36 2.19
C ILE A 76 -1.57 2.05 0.84
N LYS A 77 -1.88 1.27 -0.21
CA LYS A 77 -2.19 1.83 -1.54
C LYS A 77 -3.38 2.78 -1.48
N LEU A 78 -4.46 2.39 -0.80
CA LEU A 78 -5.65 3.22 -0.64
C LEU A 78 -5.30 4.53 0.05
N PHE A 79 -4.57 4.48 1.17
CA PHE A 79 -4.14 5.69 1.89
C PHE A 79 -3.33 6.63 0.99
N GLY A 80 -2.37 6.10 0.24
CA GLY A 80 -1.58 6.88 -0.71
C GLY A 80 -2.43 7.53 -1.80
N LEU A 81 -3.33 6.76 -2.42
CA LEU A 81 -4.23 7.25 -3.47
C LEU A 81 -5.21 8.30 -2.96
N GLU A 82 -5.74 8.13 -1.75
CA GLU A 82 -6.59 9.13 -1.10
C GLU A 82 -5.83 10.44 -0.85
N HIS A 83 -4.56 10.34 -0.43
CA HIS A 83 -3.71 11.50 -0.23
C HIS A 83 -3.43 12.22 -1.56
N GLU A 84 -3.01 11.50 -2.60
CA GLU A 84 -2.85 12.05 -3.95
C GLU A 84 -4.13 12.72 -4.46
N HIS A 85 -5.27 12.05 -4.30
CA HIS A 85 -6.56 12.58 -4.70
C HIS A 85 -6.90 13.89 -3.96
N LYS A 86 -6.71 13.96 -2.64
CA LYS A 86 -6.92 15.19 -1.86
C LYS A 86 -6.05 16.34 -2.35
N ARG A 87 -4.76 16.08 -2.65
CA ARG A 87 -3.85 17.09 -3.21
C ARG A 87 -4.33 17.61 -4.56
N LEU A 88 -4.77 16.73 -5.45
CA LEU A 88 -5.30 17.10 -6.76
C LEU A 88 -6.60 17.91 -6.64
N ILE A 89 -7.54 17.49 -5.78
CA ILE A 89 -8.78 18.23 -5.53
C ILE A 89 -8.48 19.64 -4.99
N ASN A 90 -7.57 19.77 -4.01
CA ASN A 90 -7.17 21.08 -3.49
C ASN A 90 -6.52 21.94 -4.57
N GLY A 91 -5.68 21.36 -5.43
CA GLY A 91 -5.09 22.04 -6.57
C GLY A 91 -6.14 22.54 -7.58
N LEU A 92 -7.14 21.71 -7.91
CA LEU A 92 -8.26 22.09 -8.78
C LEU A 92 -9.10 23.21 -8.20
N GLN A 93 -9.36 23.18 -6.89
CA GLN A 93 -10.08 24.26 -6.20
C GLN A 93 -9.30 25.58 -6.25
N GLN A 94 -7.98 25.54 -6.04
CA GLN A 94 -7.12 26.72 -6.17
C GLN A 94 -7.08 27.25 -7.61
N LEU A 95 -6.95 26.38 -8.62
CA LEU A 95 -7.02 26.76 -10.03
C LEU A 95 -8.36 27.45 -10.36
N LYS A 96 -9.47 26.86 -9.89
CA LYS A 96 -10.81 27.43 -10.08
C LYS A 96 -10.89 28.84 -9.49
N GLN A 97 -10.34 29.06 -8.30
CA GLN A 97 -10.34 30.38 -7.67
C GLN A 97 -9.53 31.41 -8.48
N VAL A 98 -8.35 31.03 -8.98
CA VAL A 98 -7.53 31.90 -9.84
C VAL A 98 -8.29 32.29 -11.11
N LEU A 99 -8.98 31.33 -11.73
CA LEU A 99 -9.77 31.58 -12.95
C LEU A 99 -10.98 32.49 -12.68
N ILE A 100 -11.70 32.30 -11.58
CA ILE A 100 -12.81 33.19 -11.19
C ILE A 100 -12.29 34.62 -11.03
N VAL A 101 -11.18 34.80 -10.30
CA VAL A 101 -10.57 36.12 -10.09
C VAL A 101 -10.13 36.76 -11.41
N LYS A 102 -9.58 35.98 -12.36
CA LYS A 102 -9.26 36.47 -13.71
C LYS A 102 -10.50 36.94 -14.47
N CYS A 103 -11.57 36.15 -14.47
CA CYS A 103 -12.79 36.48 -15.22
C CYS A 103 -13.55 37.69 -14.64
N SER A 104 -13.45 37.94 -13.34
CA SER A 104 -14.16 39.05 -12.68
C SER A 104 -13.44 40.40 -12.73
N LYS A 105 -12.17 40.45 -13.16
CA LYS A 105 -11.40 41.70 -13.26
C LYS A 105 -11.39 42.22 -14.71
N PRO A 106 -11.51 43.54 -14.95
CA PRO A 106 -11.31 44.10 -16.28
C PRO A 106 -9.88 43.82 -16.76
N VAL A 107 -9.74 43.62 -18.07
CA VAL A 107 -8.50 43.25 -18.77
C VAL A 107 -7.33 44.12 -18.28
N SER A 108 -6.48 43.56 -17.44
CA SER A 108 -5.25 44.17 -16.95
C SER A 108 -4.10 43.19 -17.20
N ASP A 109 -2.91 43.73 -17.48
CA ASP A 109 -1.70 43.02 -17.96
C ASP A 109 -1.13 41.93 -17.01
N ASN A 110 -1.83 41.59 -15.93
CA ASN A 110 -1.40 40.64 -14.91
C ASN A 110 -1.52 39.14 -15.32
N THR A 111 -1.48 38.88 -16.62
CA THR A 111 -1.57 37.54 -17.21
C THR A 111 -0.39 36.67 -16.78
N GLU A 112 0.80 37.25 -16.74
CA GLU A 112 2.06 36.56 -16.44
C GLU A 112 2.13 36.09 -14.98
N GLU A 113 1.77 36.95 -14.01
CA GLU A 113 1.72 36.61 -12.58
C GLU A 113 0.76 35.43 -12.33
N SER A 114 -0.40 35.47 -12.98
CA SER A 114 -1.39 34.42 -12.81
C SER A 114 -0.98 33.10 -13.46
N SER A 115 -0.25 33.15 -14.58
CA SER A 115 0.33 31.96 -15.20
C SER A 115 1.37 31.31 -14.28
N GLN A 116 2.23 32.12 -13.64
CA GLN A 116 3.17 31.60 -12.63
C GLN A 116 2.45 30.99 -11.41
N GLN A 117 1.33 31.58 -10.98
CA GLN A 117 0.51 31.01 -9.91
C GLN A 117 -0.09 29.66 -10.30
N ILE A 118 -0.64 29.54 -11.52
CA ILE A 118 -1.17 28.26 -12.04
C ILE A 118 -0.07 27.20 -12.06
N ASP A 119 1.12 27.53 -12.58
CA ASP A 119 2.24 26.59 -12.62
C ASP A 119 2.68 26.12 -11.23
N LYS A 120 2.70 27.03 -10.24
CA LYS A 120 3.00 26.67 -8.85
C LYS A 120 1.96 25.70 -8.29
N ILE A 121 0.68 25.93 -8.55
CA ILE A 121 -0.41 25.05 -8.08
C ILE A 121 -0.29 23.67 -8.73
N VAL A 122 -0.10 23.61 -10.06
CA VAL A 122 0.04 22.34 -10.79
C VAL A 122 1.24 21.55 -10.28
N LYS A 123 2.41 22.19 -10.14
CA LYS A 123 3.63 21.54 -9.61
C LYS A 123 3.42 21.02 -8.18
N SER A 124 2.76 21.78 -7.32
CA SER A 124 2.49 21.37 -5.93
C SER A 124 1.50 20.21 -5.85
N ALA A 125 0.41 20.27 -6.61
CA ALA A 125 -0.64 19.25 -6.63
C ALA A 125 -0.13 17.91 -7.20
N THR A 126 0.73 17.97 -8.23
CA THR A 126 1.24 16.78 -8.93
C THR A 126 2.59 16.25 -8.40
N LYS A 127 3.10 16.83 -7.31
CA LYS A 127 4.39 16.43 -6.69
C LYS A 127 4.41 14.97 -6.24
N VAL A 128 3.26 14.45 -5.78
CA VAL A 128 3.09 13.07 -5.34
C VAL A 128 2.25 12.35 -6.38
N LYS A 129 2.81 11.30 -7.00
CA LYS A 129 2.13 10.45 -7.97
C LYS A 129 2.18 9.01 -7.51
N ILE A 130 1.03 8.45 -7.14
CA ILE A 130 0.91 7.10 -6.58
C ILE A 130 0.09 6.22 -7.53
N ALA A 131 -0.90 6.80 -8.21
CA ALA A 131 -1.60 6.18 -9.32
C ALA A 131 -0.61 5.66 -10.38
N GLY A 132 -0.87 4.47 -10.91
CA GLY A 132 0.03 3.78 -11.86
C GLY A 132 1.27 3.14 -11.23
N SER A 133 1.77 3.65 -10.10
CA SER A 133 3.01 3.19 -9.44
C SER A 133 2.79 2.71 -7.99
N SER A 134 1.56 2.29 -7.66
CA SER A 134 1.15 1.98 -6.29
C SER A 134 1.93 0.83 -5.65
N THR A 135 2.46 -0.10 -6.44
CA THR A 135 3.31 -1.20 -5.93
C THR A 135 4.68 -0.67 -5.50
N GLU A 136 5.27 0.25 -6.27
CA GLU A 136 6.56 0.89 -5.93
C GLU A 136 6.42 1.73 -4.67
N PHE A 137 5.29 2.45 -4.54
CA PHE A 137 4.97 3.20 -3.33
C PHE A 137 4.96 2.31 -2.07
N VAL A 138 4.29 1.14 -2.13
CA VAL A 138 4.31 0.18 -1.00
C VAL A 138 5.73 -0.32 -0.72
N ASN A 139 6.52 -0.62 -1.75
CA ASN A 139 7.91 -1.07 -1.56
C ASN A 139 8.76 0.00 -0.89
N LYS A 140 8.65 1.26 -1.32
CA LYS A 140 9.37 2.40 -0.72
C LYS A 140 9.04 2.56 0.77
N ILE A 141 7.77 2.41 1.14
CA ILE A 141 7.33 2.43 2.54
C ILE A 141 7.95 1.26 3.30
N LEU A 142 7.91 0.05 2.74
CA LEU A 142 8.51 -1.13 3.38
C LEU A 142 10.02 -0.99 3.56
N ASP A 143 10.72 -0.35 2.64
CA ASP A 143 12.16 -0.10 2.77
C ASP A 143 12.46 0.88 3.91
N ARG A 144 11.64 1.92 4.10
CA ARG A 144 11.73 2.78 5.29
C ARG A 144 11.45 2.03 6.59
N VAL A 145 10.48 1.10 6.58
CA VAL A 145 10.23 0.22 7.74
C VAL A 145 11.43 -0.67 8.05
N LYS A 146 12.11 -1.20 7.02
CA LYS A 146 13.35 -1.97 7.22
C LYS A 146 14.49 -1.09 7.75
N ALA A 147 14.51 0.18 7.38
CA ALA A 147 15.48 1.18 7.87
C ALA A 147 15.22 1.67 9.30
N GLY A 148 14.09 1.28 9.91
CA GLY A 148 13.79 1.55 11.33
C GLY A 148 12.60 2.47 11.57
N ASP A 149 11.98 3.03 10.52
CA ASP A 149 10.77 3.86 10.67
C ASP A 149 9.51 2.98 10.76
N PRO A 150 8.86 2.86 11.92
CA PRO A 150 7.73 1.95 12.11
C PRO A 150 6.50 2.29 11.24
N ASN A 151 6.35 3.55 10.82
CA ASN A 151 5.24 4.00 9.96
C ASN A 151 5.65 4.16 8.49
N GLY A 152 6.92 3.89 8.15
CA GLY A 152 7.43 3.90 6.79
C GLY A 152 7.27 5.24 6.07
N GLY A 153 7.22 6.35 6.80
CA GLY A 153 7.09 7.70 6.27
C GLY A 153 5.68 8.09 5.83
N LEU A 154 4.64 7.37 6.24
CA LEU A 154 3.27 7.69 5.87
C LEU A 154 2.81 9.07 6.39
N ASP A 155 3.40 9.55 7.49
CA ASP A 155 3.09 10.87 8.06
C ASP A 155 3.72 12.04 7.27
N GLU A 156 4.66 11.77 6.35
CA GLU A 156 5.41 12.77 5.58
C GLU A 156 4.81 13.04 4.18
N LEU A 157 3.65 12.44 3.86
CA LEU A 157 3.01 12.52 2.54
C LEU A 157 2.42 13.91 2.22
#